data_AF-A0A936MFW6-F1
#
_entry.id   AF-A0A936MFW6-F1
#
_cell.length_a   1.000
_cell.length_b   1.000
_cell.length_c   1.000
_cell.angle_alpha   90.00
_cell.angle_beta   90.00
_cell.angle_gamma   90.00
#
_symmetry.space_group_name_H-M   'P 1'
#
loop_
_entity.id
_entity.type
_entity.pdbx_description
1 polymer ?
#
loop_
_entity_poly.entity_id
_entity_poly.type
_entity_poly.pdbx_seq_one_letter_code
_entity_poly.pdbx_strand_id
1 'polypeptide(L)'
;MASVNVYLTFNGDCEAAFNFYKSVFGGDFPYIGKFKDMPPSYDNSQTLSESDGEKIMHVTLPISKETCLMGSDTAGEWSPKLIQGNNYSVSINTESKEEADKLFNGLSAGGQITMPLANTFWGAYFGMFIDKFGINWMVNFDEAPAV
;
A
#
# COMPACT_ATOMS: atom_id res chain seq x y z
N MET A 1 -6.48 16.90 15.76
CA MET A 1 -5.65 17.35 14.61
C MET A 1 -5.99 16.46 13.42
N ALA A 2 -5.88 16.96 12.19
CA ALA A 2 -6.12 16.15 10.99
C ALA A 2 -5.00 15.11 10.81
N SER A 3 -5.32 13.94 10.24
CA SER A 3 -4.36 12.92 9.83
C SER A 3 -4.32 12.78 8.31
N VAL A 4 -3.17 12.39 7.77
CA VAL A 4 -2.97 12.16 6.33
C VAL A 4 -2.39 10.77 6.17
N ASN A 5 -3.04 9.94 5.36
CA ASN A 5 -2.66 8.56 5.10
C ASN A 5 -2.74 8.29 3.60
N VAL A 6 -1.97 7.33 3.11
CA VAL A 6 -2.01 6.95 1.69
C VAL A 6 -3.20 6.04 1.40
N TYR A 7 -3.84 6.28 0.26
CA TYR A 7 -4.90 5.44 -0.26
C TYR A 7 -4.46 4.85 -1.60
N LEU A 8 -4.36 3.52 -1.65
CA LEU A 8 -3.87 2.77 -2.80
C LEU A 8 -5.05 2.23 -3.62
N THR A 9 -4.98 2.40 -4.93
CA THR A 9 -6.03 1.93 -5.85
C THR A 9 -5.49 0.79 -6.70
N PHE A 10 -6.29 -0.26 -6.82
CA PHE A 10 -5.97 -1.53 -7.47
C PHE A 10 -7.00 -1.90 -8.54
N ASN A 11 -6.72 -2.94 -9.32
CA ASN A 11 -7.65 -3.42 -10.35
C ASN A 11 -7.96 -4.91 -10.15
N GLY A 12 -8.59 -5.23 -9.01
CA GLY A 12 -9.03 -6.57 -8.64
C GLY A 12 -8.02 -7.36 -7.80
N ASP A 13 -6.87 -6.78 -7.49
CA ASP A 13 -5.78 -7.38 -6.73
C ASP A 13 -5.56 -6.74 -5.34
N CYS A 14 -6.45 -5.84 -4.89
CA CYS A 14 -6.32 -5.17 -3.59
C CYS A 14 -6.22 -6.15 -2.42
N GLU A 15 -7.07 -7.18 -2.38
CA GLU A 15 -7.06 -8.18 -1.30
C GLU A 15 -5.72 -8.92 -1.24
N ALA A 16 -5.17 -9.30 -2.40
CA ALA A 16 -3.87 -9.96 -2.50
C ALA A 16 -2.73 -9.02 -2.09
N ALA A 17 -2.80 -7.74 -2.49
CA ALA A 17 -1.83 -6.72 -2.13
C ALA A 17 -1.80 -6.46 -0.63
N PHE A 18 -2.96 -6.28 -0.01
CA PHE A 18 -3.04 -6.03 1.43
C PHE A 18 -2.62 -7.24 2.27
N ASN A 19 -2.95 -8.46 1.85
CA ASN A 19 -2.44 -9.66 2.52
C ASN A 19 -0.92 -9.78 2.41
N PHE A 20 -0.34 -9.39 1.27
CA PHE A 20 1.11 -9.31 1.11
C PHE A 20 1.72 -8.23 2.02
N TYR A 21 1.16 -7.01 2.07
CA TYR A 21 1.63 -5.95 2.97
C TYR A 21 1.54 -6.39 4.45
N LYS A 22 0.42 -7.00 4.84
CA LYS A 22 0.23 -7.59 6.17
C LYS A 22 1.30 -8.64 6.49
N SER A 23 1.72 -9.45 5.52
CA SER A 23 2.77 -10.47 5.75
C SER A 23 4.16 -9.87 6.04
N VAL A 24 4.42 -8.64 5.57
CA VAL A 24 5.71 -7.96 5.75
C VAL A 24 5.71 -7.02 6.95
N PHE A 25 4.67 -6.18 7.07
CA PHE A 25 4.51 -5.24 8.18
C PHE A 25 3.95 -5.89 9.45
N GLY A 26 3.20 -6.98 9.33
CA GLY A 26 2.40 -7.53 10.42
C GLY A 26 1.07 -6.79 10.60
N GLY A 27 0.55 -6.81 11.83
CA GLY A 27 -0.73 -6.20 12.18
C GLY A 27 -1.95 -7.02 11.75
N ASP A 28 -3.14 -6.44 11.90
CA ASP A 28 -4.42 -6.99 11.49
C ASP A 28 -5.24 -5.95 10.74
N PHE A 29 -6.19 -6.39 9.92
CA PHE A 29 -7.15 -5.48 9.29
C PHE A 29 -8.25 -5.16 10.32
N PRO A 30 -8.32 -3.94 10.88
CA PRO A 30 -9.48 -3.52 11.66
C PRO A 30 -10.75 -3.50 10.80
N TYR A 31 -10.60 -3.36 9.48
CA TYR A 31 -11.69 -3.38 8.53
C TYR A 31 -11.21 -3.84 7.15
N ILE A 32 -12.00 -4.72 6.54
CA ILE A 32 -11.94 -5.09 5.12
C ILE A 32 -13.38 -5.32 4.65
N GLY A 33 -13.80 -4.61 3.60
CA GLY A 33 -15.16 -4.65 3.10
C GLY A 33 -15.19 -4.81 1.58
N LYS A 34 -16.13 -5.62 1.08
CA LYS A 34 -16.34 -5.87 -0.34
C LYS A 34 -17.51 -5.05 -0.87
N PHE A 35 -17.57 -4.84 -2.19
CA PHE A 35 -18.67 -4.08 -2.80
C PHE A 35 -20.04 -4.76 -2.61
N LYS A 36 -20.10 -6.08 -2.54
CA LYS A 36 -21.36 -6.82 -2.28
C LYS A 36 -21.97 -6.54 -0.91
N ASP A 37 -21.19 -6.04 0.04
CA ASP A 37 -21.65 -5.74 1.41
C ASP A 37 -22.18 -4.30 1.56
N MET A 38 -22.23 -3.54 0.46
CA MET A 38 -22.70 -2.15 0.45
C MET A 38 -24.20 -2.06 0.79
N PRO A 39 -24.63 -1.07 1.60
CA PRO A 39 -26.05 -0.92 1.93
C PRO A 39 -26.92 -0.71 0.68
N PRO A 40 -28.10 -1.36 0.59
CA PRO A 40 -29.01 -1.22 -0.55
C PRO A 40 -29.48 0.22 -0.81
N SER A 41 -29.42 1.09 0.21
CA SER A 41 -29.91 2.47 0.17
C SER A 41 -28.96 3.46 -0.53
N TYR A 42 -27.78 3.02 -0.97
CA TYR A 42 -26.81 3.89 -1.64
C TYR A 42 -26.91 3.90 -3.16
N ASP A 43 -27.65 2.96 -3.78
CA ASP A 43 -27.84 2.97 -5.24
C ASP A 43 -29.17 2.32 -5.68
N ASN A 44 -30.02 3.14 -6.32
CA ASN A 44 -31.19 2.66 -7.05
C ASN A 44 -30.76 2.13 -8.44
N SER A 45 -30.15 0.95 -8.45
CA SER A 45 -29.88 0.11 -9.64
C SER A 45 -28.65 0.44 -10.50
N GLN A 46 -27.45 0.12 -10.01
CA GLN A 46 -26.45 -0.51 -10.86
C GLN A 46 -26.21 -1.94 -10.42
N THR A 47 -26.52 -2.88 -11.30
CA THR A 47 -26.21 -4.30 -11.12
C THR A 47 -24.68 -4.46 -11.14
N LEU A 48 -24.08 -4.46 -9.96
CA LEU A 48 -22.71 -4.95 -9.80
C LEU A 48 -22.64 -6.35 -10.39
N SER A 49 -21.66 -6.59 -11.26
CA SER A 49 -21.36 -7.94 -11.68
C SER A 49 -20.96 -8.77 -10.45
N GLU A 50 -21.18 -10.08 -10.48
CA GLU A 50 -20.71 -10.95 -9.39
C GLU A 50 -19.21 -10.78 -9.14
N SER A 51 -18.43 -10.58 -10.22
CA SER A 51 -16.99 -10.32 -10.13
C SER A 51 -16.67 -8.99 -9.44
N ASP A 52 -17.42 -7.92 -9.71
CA ASP A 52 -17.20 -6.63 -9.05
C ASP A 52 -17.65 -6.66 -7.59
N GLY A 53 -18.68 -7.46 -7.27
CA GLY A 53 -19.15 -7.64 -5.89
C GLY A 53 -18.09 -8.24 -4.97
N GLU A 54 -17.19 -9.08 -5.49
CA GLU A 54 -16.11 -9.70 -4.71
C GLU A 54 -14.87 -8.82 -4.50
N LYS A 55 -14.76 -7.72 -5.24
CA LYS A 55 -13.65 -6.77 -5.13
C LYS A 55 -13.69 -6.00 -3.81
N ILE A 56 -12.53 -5.53 -3.36
CA ILE A 56 -12.39 -4.75 -2.14
C ILE A 56 -12.93 -3.34 -2.38
N MET A 57 -13.98 -2.97 -1.64
CA MET A 57 -14.50 -1.61 -1.59
C MET A 57 -13.61 -0.73 -0.72
N HIS A 58 -13.15 -1.26 0.42
CA HIS A 58 -12.22 -0.55 1.29
C HIS A 58 -11.52 -1.53 2.24
N VAL A 59 -10.23 -1.32 2.46
CA VAL A 59 -9.41 -2.01 3.47
C VAL A 59 -8.51 -1.02 4.17
N THR A 60 -8.26 -1.25 5.46
CA THR A 60 -7.28 -0.50 6.25
C THR A 60 -6.28 -1.47 6.88
N LEU A 61 -4.99 -1.14 6.80
CA LEU A 61 -3.89 -1.80 7.51
C LEU A 61 -3.11 -0.75 8.32
N PRO A 62 -3.27 -0.71 9.65
CA PRO A 62 -2.43 0.12 10.52
C PRO A 62 -0.96 -0.30 10.40
N ILE A 63 -0.06 0.68 10.19
CA ILE A 63 1.39 0.46 10.11
C ILE A 63 2.08 0.91 11.39
N SER A 64 1.65 2.05 11.93
CA SER A 64 2.14 2.58 13.21
C SER A 64 1.00 3.21 14.00
N LYS A 65 1.30 3.83 15.15
CA LYS A 65 0.32 4.62 15.91
C LYS A 65 -0.23 5.81 15.12
N GLU A 66 0.49 6.26 14.09
CA GLU A 66 0.22 7.51 13.38
C GLU A 66 -0.20 7.29 11.93
N THR A 67 0.15 6.14 11.34
CA THR A 67 -0.02 5.90 9.90
C THR A 67 -0.71 4.57 9.60
N CYS A 68 -1.48 4.55 8.53
CA CYS A 68 -2.06 3.35 7.95
C CYS A 68 -1.94 3.36 6.42
N LEU A 69 -1.92 2.16 5.85
CA LEU A 69 -2.23 1.96 4.44
C LEU A 69 -3.74 1.76 4.31
N MET A 70 -4.35 2.45 3.37
CA MET A 70 -5.75 2.22 2.98
C MET A 70 -5.80 1.85 1.50
N GLY A 71 -6.83 1.15 1.07
CA GLY A 71 -6.99 0.88 -0.35
C GLY A 71 -8.32 0.30 -0.76
N SER A 72 -8.51 0.22 -2.08
CA SER A 72 -9.65 -0.42 -2.72
C SER A 72 -9.31 -0.84 -4.15
N ASP A 73 -10.16 -1.69 -4.71
CA ASP A 73 -10.21 -1.94 -6.14
C ASP A 73 -11.08 -0.91 -6.86
N THR A 74 -10.84 -0.73 -8.16
CA THR A 74 -11.81 -0.12 -9.08
C THR A 74 -12.88 -1.13 -9.46
N ALA A 75 -14.16 -0.71 -9.48
CA ALA A 75 -15.30 -1.60 -9.77
C ALA A 75 -16.37 -0.90 -10.62
N GLY A 76 -16.99 -1.65 -11.52
CA GLY A 76 -18.02 -1.14 -12.43
C GLY A 76 -17.53 -0.02 -13.38
N GLU A 77 -18.43 0.46 -14.22
CA GLU A 77 -18.15 1.55 -15.17
C GLU A 77 -18.16 2.95 -14.52
N TRP A 78 -18.71 3.05 -13.31
CA TRP A 78 -18.83 4.31 -12.57
C TRP A 78 -17.54 4.68 -11.81
N SER A 79 -16.68 3.70 -11.51
CA SER A 79 -15.39 3.95 -10.88
C SER A 79 -14.38 4.43 -11.91
N PRO A 80 -13.56 5.46 -11.62
CA PRO A 80 -12.45 5.84 -12.48
C PRO A 80 -11.52 4.66 -12.73
N LYS A 81 -11.07 4.49 -13.98
CA LYS A 81 -10.09 3.46 -14.31
C LYS A 81 -8.77 3.74 -13.58
N LEU A 82 -8.12 2.66 -13.13
CA LEU A 82 -6.79 2.76 -12.55
C LEU A 82 -5.80 3.34 -13.57
N ILE A 83 -5.09 4.39 -13.17
CA ILE A 83 -3.96 4.96 -13.91
C ILE A 83 -2.71 4.75 -13.05
N GLN A 84 -1.84 3.83 -13.49
CA GLN A 84 -0.55 3.62 -12.84
C GLN A 84 0.46 4.68 -13.31
N GLY A 85 1.26 5.20 -12.40
CA GLY A 85 2.23 6.25 -12.65
C GLY A 85 3.28 6.36 -11.55
N ASN A 86 4.29 7.20 -11.78
CA ASN A 86 5.42 7.45 -10.88
C ASN A 86 5.38 8.85 -10.23
N ASN A 87 4.23 9.52 -10.29
CA ASN A 87 4.02 10.85 -9.71
C ASN A 87 3.87 10.84 -8.18
N TYR A 88 3.88 9.66 -7.55
CA TYR A 88 3.87 9.48 -6.09
C TYR A 88 4.63 8.20 -5.71
N SER A 89 5.04 8.11 -4.44
CA SER A 89 5.62 6.90 -3.84
C SER A 89 5.25 6.83 -2.37
N VAL A 90 5.17 5.62 -1.82
CA VAL A 90 5.00 5.41 -0.38
C VAL A 90 6.38 5.40 0.27
N SER A 91 6.61 6.36 1.17
CA SER A 91 7.88 6.49 1.90
C SER A 91 7.79 5.78 3.24
N ILE A 92 8.75 4.90 3.51
CA ILE A 92 8.92 4.21 4.78
C ILE A 92 10.17 4.75 5.44
N ASN A 93 10.02 5.27 6.66
CA ASN A 93 11.13 5.61 7.54
C ASN A 93 11.25 4.54 8.62
N THR A 94 12.42 3.91 8.73
CA THR A 94 12.67 2.83 9.70
C THR A 94 13.50 3.32 10.88
N GLU A 95 13.52 2.55 11.96
CA GLU A 95 14.31 2.85 13.17
C GLU A 95 15.69 2.18 13.17
N SER A 96 15.95 1.29 12.21
CA SER A 96 17.23 0.58 12.07
C SER A 96 17.52 0.15 10.62
N LYS A 97 18.79 -0.22 10.34
CA LYS A 97 19.19 -0.82 9.05
C LYS A 97 18.59 -2.22 8.88
N GLU A 98 18.51 -2.99 9.97
CA GLU A 98 17.93 -4.34 9.96
C GLU A 98 16.45 -4.31 9.59
N GLU A 99 15.71 -3.33 10.12
CA GLU A 99 14.31 -3.11 9.73
C GLU A 99 14.19 -2.65 8.26
N ALA A 100 15.06 -1.75 7.81
CA ALA A 100 15.12 -1.33 6.41
C ALA A 100 15.35 -2.53 5.47
N ASP A 101 16.31 -3.39 5.79
CA ASP A 101 16.60 -4.61 5.03
C ASP A 101 15.40 -5.56 5.01
N LYS A 102 14.75 -5.78 6.15
CA LYS A 102 13.56 -6.64 6.24
C LYS A 102 12.43 -6.13 5.36
N LEU A 103 12.09 -4.84 5.48
CA LEU A 103 10.97 -4.25 4.74
C LEU A 103 11.27 -4.16 3.25
N PHE A 104 12.48 -3.74 2.88
CA PHE A 104 12.91 -3.67 1.48
C PHE A 104 12.86 -5.05 0.81
N ASN A 105 13.46 -6.08 1.43
CA ASN A 105 13.46 -7.43 0.87
C ASN A 105 12.06 -8.05 0.82
N GLY A 106 11.24 -7.81 1.85
CA GLY A 106 9.88 -8.31 1.91
C GLY A 106 8.97 -7.71 0.84
N LEU A 107 8.91 -6.37 0.76
CA LEU A 107 8.00 -5.66 -0.12
C LEU A 107 8.46 -5.66 -1.60
N SER A 108 9.77 -5.72 -1.86
CA SER A 108 10.29 -5.80 -3.24
C SER A 108 10.21 -7.21 -3.84
N ALA A 109 9.81 -8.23 -3.06
CA ALA A 109 9.73 -9.61 -3.52
C ALA A 109 8.76 -9.76 -4.71
N GLY A 110 9.31 -10.15 -5.87
CA GLY A 110 8.55 -10.29 -7.13
C GLY A 110 8.26 -8.95 -7.83
N GLY A 111 8.77 -7.84 -7.31
CA GLY A 111 8.73 -6.52 -7.93
C GLY A 111 9.99 -6.20 -8.73
N GLN A 112 10.19 -4.90 -9.00
CA GLN A 112 11.33 -4.35 -9.71
C GLN A 112 12.10 -3.38 -8.80
N ILE A 113 13.34 -3.72 -8.46
CA ILE A 113 14.25 -2.79 -7.78
C ILE A 113 14.63 -1.68 -8.76
N THR A 114 14.37 -0.43 -8.39
CA THR A 114 14.73 0.75 -9.19
C THR A 114 15.97 1.45 -8.64
N MET A 115 16.22 1.32 -7.34
CA MET A 115 17.46 1.71 -6.67
C MET A 115 17.76 0.71 -5.55
N PRO A 116 18.87 -0.06 -5.62
CA PRO A 116 19.26 -0.98 -4.56
C PRO A 116 19.45 -0.24 -3.22
N LEU A 117 19.05 -0.90 -2.13
CA LEU A 117 19.24 -0.38 -0.77
C LEU A 117 20.74 -0.28 -0.46
N ALA A 118 21.22 0.94 -0.19
CA ALA A 118 22.63 1.21 0.07
C ALA A 118 22.82 2.51 0.86
N ASN A 119 24.02 2.71 1.42
CA ASN A 119 24.39 4.02 1.98
C ASN A 119 24.54 5.04 0.84
N THR A 120 23.94 6.20 1.02
CA THR A 120 23.87 7.26 0.01
C THR A 120 24.72 8.46 0.38
N PHE A 121 25.05 9.31 -0.62
CA PHE A 121 25.93 10.45 -0.39
C PHE A 121 25.31 11.54 0.51
N TRP A 122 23.98 11.50 0.73
CA TRP A 122 23.27 12.40 1.63
C TRP A 122 23.13 11.85 3.06
N GLY A 123 23.81 10.74 3.37
CA GLY A 123 23.95 10.23 4.74
C GLY A 123 22.85 9.26 5.19
N ALA A 124 21.94 8.85 4.29
CA ALA A 124 20.90 7.87 4.61
C ALA A 124 21.23 6.48 4.04
N TYR A 125 20.71 5.44 4.69
CA TYR A 125 20.59 4.10 4.09
C TYR A 125 19.24 4.02 3.36
N PHE A 126 19.27 4.03 2.03
CA PHE A 126 18.11 4.32 1.20
C PHE A 126 18.01 3.43 -0.05
N GLY A 127 16.78 3.08 -0.44
CA GLY A 127 16.48 2.28 -1.63
C GLY A 127 15.06 2.49 -2.14
N MET A 128 14.84 2.12 -3.41
CA MET A 128 13.57 2.26 -4.10
C MET A 128 13.22 1.02 -4.91
N PHE A 129 11.92 0.72 -4.99
CA PHE A 129 11.40 -0.36 -5.82
C PHE A 129 9.96 -0.12 -6.22
N ILE A 130 9.51 -0.85 -7.22
CA ILE A 130 8.10 -1.02 -7.58
C ILE A 130 7.72 -2.42 -7.14
N ASP A 131 6.70 -2.58 -6.30
CA ASP A 131 6.27 -3.92 -5.88
C ASP A 131 5.56 -4.68 -7.00
N LYS A 132 5.23 -5.96 -6.75
CA LYS A 132 4.54 -6.81 -7.74
C LYS A 132 3.11 -6.36 -8.10
N PHE A 133 2.56 -5.38 -7.38
CA PHE A 133 1.25 -4.77 -7.63
C PHE A 133 1.36 -3.38 -8.30
N GLY A 134 2.58 -2.91 -8.57
CA GLY A 134 2.84 -1.65 -9.27
C GLY A 134 2.93 -0.43 -8.36
N ILE A 135 3.00 -0.58 -7.04
CA ILE A 135 3.15 0.55 -6.12
C ILE A 135 4.63 0.91 -6.01
N ASN A 136 4.94 2.22 -6.12
CA ASN A 136 6.29 2.74 -5.95
C ASN A 136 6.58 2.96 -4.45
N TRP A 137 7.69 2.41 -3.97
CA TRP A 137 8.11 2.47 -2.57
C TRP A 137 9.50 3.07 -2.42
N MET A 138 9.70 3.76 -1.30
CA MET A 138 11.00 4.23 -0.82
C MET A 138 11.20 3.72 0.60
N VAL A 139 12.38 3.20 0.91
CA VAL A 139 12.78 2.81 2.27
C VAL A 139 13.97 3.68 2.67
N ASN A 140 13.86 4.35 3.80
CA ASN A 140 14.86 5.26 4.32
C ASN A 140 15.16 4.97 5.80
N PHE A 141 16.44 4.90 6.13
CA PHE A 141 16.93 4.96 7.50
C PHE A 141 17.95 6.09 7.62
N ASP A 142 17.63 7.07 8.48
CA ASP A 142 18.57 8.13 8.84
C ASP A 142 19.39 7.65 10.03
N GLU A 143 20.70 7.47 9.83
CA GLU A 143 21.60 7.16 10.94
C GLU A 143 21.67 8.43 11.81
N ALA A 144 20.99 8.41 12.96
CA ALA A 144 20.99 9.55 13.86
C ALA A 144 22.44 9.96 14.15
N PRO A 145 22.78 11.26 14.08
CA PRO A 145 24.14 11.68 14.38
C PRO A 145 24.48 11.21 15.80
N ALA A 146 25.63 10.53 15.94
CA ALA A 146 26.16 10.15 17.24
C ALA A 146 26.24 11.42 18.11
N VAL A 147 25.46 11.46 19.18
CA VAL A 147 25.50 12.53 20.19
C VAL A 147 26.75 12.40 21.04
#